data_AF-A0A820M496-F1
#
_entry.id   AF-A0A820M496-F1
#
_cell.length_a   1.000
_cell.length_b   1.000
_cell.length_c   1.000
_cell.angle_alpha   90.00
_cell.angle_beta   90.00
_cell.angle_gamma   90.00
#
_symmetry.space_group_name_H-M   'P 1'
#
loop_
_entity.id
_entity.type
_entity.pdbx_description
1 polymer ?
#
loop_
_entity_poly.entity_id
_entity_poly.type
_entity_poly.pdbx_seq_one_letter_code
_entity_poly.pdbx_strand_id
1 'polypeptide(L)'
;ASFTCFCLAIIDQYLATCAHPRWLQLCNIKLAHRLIIICILFWMLHGILPLIFYNHIQSPITNKTSCTITNSIFNYYRNYFFIPVLVGYLPIIIAGLFGVLAYRNIQQISYRTIPIVRRELDKQLTTMVLLQVFINIFLLLPYTTVVAIATNTSLTSDPVIQAKLQFTITIVVVIYNIYFSVSNN
;
A
#
# COMPACT_ATOMS: atom_id res chain seq x y z
N ALA A 1 -3.94 -2.25 6.24
CA ALA A 1 -4.48 -3.57 5.88
C ALA A 1 -4.38 -3.86 4.37
N SER A 2 -5.08 -3.12 3.48
CA SER A 2 -5.11 -3.43 2.04
C SER A 2 -3.72 -3.56 1.38
N PHE A 3 -2.80 -2.62 1.62
CA PHE A 3 -1.43 -2.70 1.07
C PHE A 3 -0.61 -3.89 1.58
N THR A 4 -0.82 -4.33 2.82
CA THR A 4 -0.14 -5.51 3.36
C THR A 4 -0.67 -6.77 2.71
N CYS A 5 -1.99 -6.89 2.55
CA CYS A 5 -2.59 -8.02 1.84
C CYS A 5 -2.09 -8.07 0.39
N PHE A 6 -2.00 -6.91 -0.26
CA PHE A 6 -1.42 -6.80 -1.59
C PHE A 6 0.04 -7.29 -1.64
N CYS A 7 0.89 -6.82 -0.72
CA CYS A 7 2.27 -7.28 -0.63
C CYS A 7 2.38 -8.80 -0.39
N LEU A 8 1.55 -9.34 0.53
CA LEU A 8 1.52 -10.76 0.83
C LEU A 8 1.06 -11.58 -0.39
N ALA A 9 0.06 -11.11 -1.13
CA ALA A 9 -0.42 -11.76 -2.35
C ALA A 9 0.68 -11.82 -3.43
N ILE A 10 1.47 -10.75 -3.59
CA ILE A 10 2.59 -10.73 -4.55
C ILE A 10 3.70 -11.70 -4.12
N ILE A 11 4.03 -11.71 -2.82
CA ILE A 11 5.02 -12.63 -2.28
C ILE A 11 4.56 -14.08 -2.48
N ASP A 12 3.30 -14.38 -2.18
CA ASP A 12 2.73 -15.71 -2.40
C ASP A 12 2.77 -16.10 -3.89
N GLN A 13 2.42 -15.17 -4.79
CA GLN A 13 2.53 -15.39 -6.24
C GLN A 13 3.97 -15.67 -6.68
N TYR A 14 4.96 -14.96 -6.13
CA TYR A 14 6.37 -15.23 -6.38
C TYR A 14 6.79 -16.63 -5.90
N LEU A 15 6.37 -17.02 -4.69
CA LEU A 15 6.70 -18.32 -4.12
C LEU A 15 6.04 -19.46 -4.91
N ALA A 16 4.78 -19.30 -5.34
CA ALA A 16 4.04 -20.26 -6.14
C ALA A 16 4.64 -20.46 -7.54
N THR A 17 5.17 -19.39 -8.13
CA THR A 17 5.83 -19.44 -9.45
C THR A 17 7.29 -19.88 -9.37
N CYS A 18 7.88 -19.97 -8.17
CA CYS A 18 9.26 -20.40 -8.00
C CYS A 18 9.42 -21.91 -8.27
N ALA A 19 10.36 -22.28 -9.14
CA ALA A 19 10.60 -23.68 -9.51
C ALA A 19 11.27 -24.52 -8.41
N HIS A 20 11.84 -23.86 -7.39
CA HIS A 20 12.69 -24.50 -6.40
C HIS A 20 11.87 -25.02 -5.19
N PRO A 21 11.92 -26.34 -4.88
CA PRO A 21 11.00 -26.99 -3.94
C PRO A 21 10.97 -26.39 -2.53
N ARG A 22 12.10 -25.86 -2.04
CA ARG A 22 12.16 -25.22 -0.71
C ARG A 22 11.29 -23.97 -0.62
N TRP A 23 11.16 -23.19 -1.71
CA TRP A 23 10.30 -22.01 -1.73
C TRP A 23 8.83 -22.38 -1.85
N LEU A 24 8.53 -23.45 -2.59
CA LEU A 24 7.17 -23.99 -2.69
C LEU A 24 6.64 -24.49 -1.34
N GLN A 25 7.51 -25.00 -0.47
CA GLN A 25 7.16 -25.40 0.90
C GLN A 25 6.73 -24.21 1.77
N LEU A 26 7.14 -22.97 1.42
CA LEU A 26 6.69 -21.77 2.12
C LEU A 26 5.25 -21.37 1.75
N CYS A 27 4.71 -21.83 0.62
CA CYS A 27 3.27 -21.74 0.30
C CYS A 27 2.41 -22.73 1.10
N ASN A 28 2.82 -23.09 2.32
CA ASN A 28 2.04 -23.95 3.19
C ASN A 28 0.87 -23.14 3.77
N ILE A 29 -0.35 -23.65 3.61
CA ILE A 29 -1.56 -23.03 4.15
C ILE A 29 -1.48 -22.74 5.66
N LYS A 30 -0.77 -23.58 6.43
CA LYS A 30 -0.56 -23.36 7.87
C LYS A 30 0.32 -22.14 8.14
N LEU A 31 1.34 -21.91 7.32
CA LEU A 31 2.20 -20.73 7.43
C LEU A 31 1.44 -19.47 7.03
N ALA A 32 0.69 -19.53 5.93
CA ALA A 32 -0.16 -18.42 5.49
C ALA A 32 -1.14 -17.98 6.58
N HIS A 33 -1.82 -18.92 7.24
CA HIS A 33 -2.71 -18.60 8.36
C HIS A 33 -1.97 -17.93 9.53
N ARG A 34 -0.79 -18.44 9.91
CA ARG A 34 0.02 -17.82 10.98
C ARG A 34 0.43 -16.38 10.62
N LEU A 35 0.88 -16.14 9.39
CA LEU A 35 1.26 -14.81 8.91
C LEU A 35 0.07 -13.84 8.88
N ILE A 36 -1.09 -14.31 8.43
CA ILE A 36 -2.33 -13.51 8.42
C ILE A 36 -2.72 -13.14 9.86
N ILE A 37 -2.69 -14.07 10.81
CA ILE A 37 -3.02 -13.79 12.22
C ILE A 37 -2.04 -12.75 12.79
N ILE A 38 -0.73 -12.90 12.57
CA ILE A 38 0.28 -11.93 13.01
C ILE A 38 0.00 -10.55 12.41
N CYS A 39 -0.30 -10.47 11.11
CA CYS A 39 -0.63 -9.22 10.44
C CYS A 39 -1.90 -8.59 11.02
N ILE A 40 -2.96 -9.37 11.26
CA ILE A 40 -4.21 -8.87 11.86
C ILE A 40 -3.92 -8.29 13.24
N LEU A 41 -3.19 -9.00 14.10
CA LEU A 41 -2.84 -8.52 15.44
C LEU A 41 -2.02 -7.23 15.38
N PHE A 42 -1.02 -7.17 14.50
CA PHE A 42 -0.21 -5.96 14.27
C PHE A 42 -1.08 -4.77 13.83
N TRP A 43 -1.99 -4.97 12.87
CA TRP A 43 -2.87 -3.93 12.37
C TRP A 43 -3.95 -3.51 13.38
N MET A 44 -4.46 -4.44 14.19
CA MET A 44 -5.38 -4.14 15.29
C MET A 44 -4.68 -3.26 16.33
N LEU A 45 -3.46 -3.62 16.74
CA LEU A 45 -2.68 -2.83 17.68
C LEU A 45 -2.39 -1.42 17.12
N HIS A 46 -2.00 -1.33 15.85
CA HIS A 46 -1.81 -0.04 15.19
C HIS A 46 -3.11 0.76 15.04
N GLY A 47 -4.26 0.11 14.87
CA GLY A 47 -5.57 0.74 14.74
C GLY A 47 -6.07 1.39 16.03
N ILE A 48 -5.58 0.97 17.19
CA ILE A 48 -5.90 1.58 18.49
C ILE A 48 -5.32 3.00 18.60
N LEU A 49 -4.14 3.26 18.00
CA LEU A 49 -3.46 4.56 18.11
C LEU A 49 -4.32 5.72 17.54
N PRO A 50 -4.87 5.64 16.31
CA PRO A 50 -5.83 6.64 15.84
C PRO A 50 -7.03 6.82 16.76
N LEU A 51 -7.56 5.74 17.36
CA LEU A 51 -8.75 5.81 18.22
C LEU A 51 -8.52 6.61 19.50
N ILE A 52 -7.28 6.63 20.01
CA ILE A 52 -6.89 7.39 21.20
C ILE A 52 -6.52 8.84 20.86
N PHE A 53 -5.83 9.08 19.73
CA PHE A 53 -5.19 10.36 19.44
C PHE A 53 -5.96 11.29 18.50
N TYR A 54 -7.00 10.79 17.82
CA TYR A 54 -7.92 11.63 17.06
C TYR A 54 -9.04 12.15 17.96
N ASN A 55 -9.20 13.48 17.98
CA ASN A 55 -10.31 14.12 18.66
C ASN A 55 -11.14 14.97 17.69
N HIS A 56 -12.41 15.11 18.05
CA HIS A 56 -13.33 16.02 17.38
C HIS A 56 -13.08 17.43 17.90
N ILE A 57 -12.54 18.30 17.05
CA ILE A 57 -12.33 19.71 17.36
C ILE A 57 -13.32 20.53 16.53
N GLN A 58 -14.12 21.34 17.22
CA GLN A 58 -15.00 22.31 16.57
C GLN A 58 -14.17 23.52 16.15
N SER A 59 -14.20 23.84 14.85
CA SER A 59 -13.58 25.05 14.35
C SER A 59 -14.30 26.28 14.90
N PRO A 60 -13.60 27.21 15.58
CA PRO A 60 -14.22 28.40 16.16
C PRO A 60 -14.74 29.38 15.10
N ILE A 61 -14.26 29.26 13.84
CA ILE A 61 -14.60 30.16 12.75
C ILE A 61 -15.78 29.62 11.93
N THR A 62 -15.82 28.30 11.71
CA THR A 62 -16.79 27.68 10.79
C THR A 62 -17.85 26.84 11.49
N ASN A 63 -17.77 26.66 12.81
CA ASN A 63 -18.62 25.76 13.61
C ASN A 63 -18.71 24.33 13.06
N LYS A 64 -17.74 23.92 12.23
CA LYS A 64 -17.65 22.56 11.70
C LYS A 64 -16.80 21.71 12.63
N THR A 65 -17.31 20.55 12.97
CA THR A 65 -16.57 19.53 13.72
C THR A 65 -15.62 18.82 12.77
N SER A 66 -14.32 18.90 13.04
CA SER A 66 -13.27 18.24 12.26
C SER A 66 -12.54 17.22 13.13
N CYS A 67 -12.14 16.10 12.53
CA CYS A 67 -11.39 15.07 13.22
C CYS A 67 -9.90 15.34 13.01
N THR A 68 -9.20 15.69 14.08
CA THR A 68 -7.79 16.11 14.00
C THR A 68 -6.95 15.39 15.04
N ILE A 69 -5.66 15.24 14.72
CA ILE A 69 -4.70 14.64 15.63
C ILE A 69 -4.31 15.69 16.67
N THR A 70 -4.56 15.38 17.94
CA THR A 70 -4.24 16.30 19.05
C THR A 70 -2.83 16.10 19.58
N ASN A 71 -2.30 14.88 19.47
CA ASN A 71 -0.98 14.56 19.99
C ASN A 71 0.10 14.83 18.93
N SER A 72 1.04 15.73 19.24
CA SER A 72 2.12 16.11 18.32
C SER A 72 3.06 14.94 17.98
N ILE A 73 3.39 14.08 18.95
CA ILE A 73 4.25 12.90 18.75
C ILE A 73 3.59 11.94 17.76
N PHE A 74 2.29 11.66 17.94
CA PHE A 74 1.55 10.80 17.03
C PHE A 74 1.43 11.42 15.62
N ASN A 75 1.30 12.74 15.52
CA ASN A 75 1.31 13.44 14.24
C ASN A 75 2.66 13.29 13.52
N TYR A 76 3.78 13.42 14.25
CA TYR A 76 5.12 13.15 13.71
C TYR A 76 5.26 11.70 13.25
N TYR A 77 4.88 10.73 14.09
CA TYR A 77 4.90 9.32 13.73
C TYR A 77 4.08 9.04 12.45
N ARG A 78 2.88 9.62 12.34
CA ARG A 78 2.02 9.42 11.18
C ARG A 78 2.64 9.98 9.90
N ASN A 79 3.15 11.20 9.96
CA ASN A 79 3.58 11.93 8.77
C ASN A 79 4.98 11.52 8.29
N TYR A 80 5.87 11.12 9.19
CA TYR A 80 7.25 10.78 8.85
C TYR A 80 7.52 9.28 8.72
N PHE A 81 6.70 8.44 9.38
CA PHE A 81 6.90 6.99 9.35
C PHE A 81 5.71 6.27 8.72
N PHE A 82 4.51 6.43 9.27
CA PHE A 82 3.37 5.62 8.84
C PHE A 82 2.98 5.83 7.37
N ILE A 83 2.76 7.08 6.95
CA ILE A 83 2.37 7.38 5.57
C ILE A 83 3.50 7.07 4.58
N PRO A 84 4.70 7.67 4.70
CA PRO A 84 5.72 7.50 3.67
C PRO A 84 6.31 6.09 3.67
N VAL A 85 6.55 5.47 4.84
CA VAL A 85 7.22 4.17 4.91
C VAL A 85 6.21 3.04 4.77
N LEU A 86 5.30 2.89 5.73
CA LEU A 86 4.40 1.71 5.83
C LEU A 86 3.34 1.68 4.72
N VAL A 87 2.78 2.83 4.37
CA VAL A 87 1.73 2.93 3.34
C VAL A 87 2.30 3.24 1.96
N GLY A 88 3.45 3.91 1.90
CA GLY A 88 4.05 4.40 0.65
C GLY A 88 5.13 3.51 0.06
N TYR A 89 6.38 3.79 0.42
CA TYR A 89 7.55 3.24 -0.23
C TYR A 89 7.73 1.74 0.02
N LEU A 90 7.46 1.24 1.23
CA LEU A 90 7.67 -0.17 1.55
C LEU A 90 6.77 -1.09 0.71
N PRO A 91 5.44 -0.83 0.59
CA PRO A 91 4.61 -1.58 -0.32
C PRO A 91 5.06 -1.51 -1.78
N ILE A 92 5.48 -0.35 -2.26
CA ILE A 92 5.97 -0.17 -3.65
C ILE A 92 7.23 -1.01 -3.90
N ILE A 93 8.19 -0.98 -2.98
CA ILE A 93 9.46 -1.72 -3.12
C ILE A 93 9.19 -3.22 -3.10
N ILE A 94 8.41 -3.71 -2.14
CA ILE A 94 8.07 -5.14 -2.05
C ILE A 94 7.30 -5.57 -3.29
N ALA A 95 6.27 -4.82 -3.67
CA ALA A 95 5.45 -5.14 -4.83
C ALA A 95 6.24 -5.13 -6.14
N GLY A 96 7.11 -4.12 -6.34
CA GLY A 96 7.98 -4.02 -7.50
C GLY A 96 8.99 -5.17 -7.58
N LEU A 97 9.69 -5.45 -6.48
CA LEU A 97 10.69 -6.51 -6.43
C LEU A 97 10.07 -7.89 -6.68
N PHE A 98 9.08 -8.28 -5.88
CA PHE A 98 8.47 -9.60 -6.01
C PHE A 98 7.59 -9.73 -7.26
N GLY A 99 6.98 -8.64 -7.74
CA GLY A 99 6.22 -8.63 -8.99
C GLY A 99 7.10 -8.88 -10.21
N VAL A 100 8.27 -8.23 -10.30
CA VAL A 100 9.24 -8.47 -11.38
C VAL A 100 9.81 -9.89 -11.30
N LEU A 101 10.12 -10.38 -10.10
CA LEU A 101 10.62 -11.75 -9.91
C LEU A 101 9.57 -12.80 -10.31
N ALA A 102 8.30 -12.62 -9.91
CA ALA A 102 7.20 -13.50 -10.31
C ALA A 102 7.00 -13.50 -11.84
N TYR A 103 7.09 -12.33 -12.47
CA TYR A 103 7.00 -12.21 -13.93
C TYR A 103 8.12 -12.97 -14.63
N ARG A 104 9.37 -12.82 -14.17
CA ARG A 104 10.52 -13.57 -14.72
C ARG A 104 10.34 -15.09 -14.55
N ASN A 105 9.86 -15.53 -13.40
CA ASN A 105 9.61 -16.95 -13.14
C ASN A 105 8.57 -17.53 -14.12
N ILE A 106 7.47 -16.83 -14.39
CA ILE A 106 6.44 -17.31 -15.35
C ILE A 106 6.96 -17.42 -16.77
N GLN A 107 7.78 -16.48 -17.22
CA GLN A 107 8.41 -16.58 -18.54
C GLN A 107 9.27 -17.85 -18.66
N GLN A 108 9.92 -18.25 -17.57
CA GLN A 108 10.72 -19.49 -17.51
C GLN A 108 9.86 -20.77 -17.38
N ILE A 109 8.70 -20.70 -16.73
CA ILE A 109 7.75 -21.82 -16.60
C ILE A 109 7.21 -22.29 -17.97
N SER A 110 7.22 -21.42 -18.99
CA SER A 110 6.76 -21.74 -20.36
C SER A 110 7.39 -23.02 -20.93
N TYR A 111 8.57 -23.41 -20.47
CA TYR A 111 9.32 -24.59 -20.91
C TYR A 111 9.03 -25.87 -20.11
N ARG A 112 8.15 -25.83 -19.10
CA ARG A 112 7.90 -26.97 -18.19
C ARG A 112 6.54 -27.62 -18.44
N THR A 113 6.46 -28.93 -18.22
CA THR A 113 5.26 -29.79 -18.30
C THR A 113 4.26 -29.53 -17.17
N ILE A 114 3.73 -28.32 -17.08
CA ILE A 114 2.60 -27.99 -16.20
C ILE A 114 1.31 -28.12 -17.02
N PRO A 115 0.21 -28.68 -16.47
CA PRO A 115 -1.07 -28.72 -17.15
C PRO A 115 -1.51 -27.34 -17.64
N ILE A 116 -1.93 -27.28 -18.91
CA ILE A 116 -2.19 -26.04 -19.67
C ILE A 116 -3.16 -25.11 -18.93
N VAL A 117 -4.21 -25.66 -18.30
CA VAL A 117 -5.22 -24.88 -17.56
C VAL A 117 -4.62 -24.12 -16.37
N ARG A 118 -3.76 -24.76 -15.59
CA ARG A 118 -3.13 -24.13 -14.42
C ARG A 118 -2.15 -23.04 -14.82
N ARG A 119 -1.44 -23.26 -15.92
CA ARG A 119 -0.50 -22.29 -16.50
C ARG A 119 -1.19 -20.99 -16.93
N GLU A 120 -2.33 -21.08 -17.62
CA GLU A 120 -3.05 -19.87 -18.04
C GLU A 120 -3.62 -19.09 -16.86
N LEU A 121 -4.09 -19.79 -15.82
CA LEU A 121 -4.59 -19.15 -14.60
C LEU A 121 -3.46 -18.41 -13.84
N ASP A 122 -2.29 -19.03 -13.69
CA ASP A 122 -1.13 -18.40 -13.05
C ASP A 122 -0.63 -17.17 -13.85
N LYS A 123 -0.67 -17.27 -15.19
CA LYS A 123 -0.31 -16.16 -16.09
C LYS A 123 -1.29 -15.00 -16.00
N GLN A 124 -2.60 -15.28 -15.97
CA GLN A 124 -3.64 -14.26 -15.78
C GLN A 124 -3.47 -13.57 -14.42
N LEU A 125 -3.30 -14.34 -13.35
CA LEU A 125 -3.13 -13.82 -12.00
C LEU A 125 -1.88 -12.94 -11.87
N THR A 126 -0.72 -13.37 -12.40
CA THR A 126 0.47 -12.52 -12.37
C THR A 126 0.36 -11.29 -13.26
N THR A 127 -0.32 -11.37 -14.41
CA THR A 127 -0.55 -10.20 -15.25
C THR A 127 -1.43 -9.17 -14.54
N MET A 128 -2.50 -9.62 -13.88
CA MET A 128 -3.36 -8.78 -13.04
C MET A 128 -2.54 -8.12 -11.92
N VAL A 129 -1.74 -8.90 -11.19
CA VAL A 129 -0.91 -8.40 -10.10
C VAL A 129 0.10 -7.37 -10.60
N LEU A 130 0.78 -7.62 -11.71
CA LEU A 130 1.79 -6.70 -12.27
C LEU A 130 1.15 -5.38 -12.74
N LEU A 131 -0.04 -5.44 -13.33
CA LEU A 131 -0.81 -4.26 -13.68
C LEU A 131 -1.19 -3.46 -12.43
N GLN A 132 -1.57 -4.15 -11.35
CA GLN A 132 -1.84 -3.52 -10.07
C GLN A 132 -0.58 -2.89 -9.43
N VAL A 133 0.59 -3.51 -9.56
CA VAL A 133 1.88 -2.90 -9.14
C VAL A 133 2.12 -1.61 -9.92
N PHE A 134 1.94 -1.64 -11.23
CA PHE A 134 2.13 -0.47 -12.09
C PHE A 134 1.20 0.67 -11.67
N ILE A 135 -0.11 0.41 -11.55
CA ILE A 135 -1.08 1.41 -11.08
C ILE A 135 -0.70 1.95 -9.71
N ASN A 136 -0.34 1.09 -8.75
CA ASN A 136 0.06 1.53 -7.42
C ASN A 136 1.31 2.43 -7.45
N ILE A 137 2.28 2.19 -8.34
CA ILE A 137 3.44 3.09 -8.51
C ILE A 137 2.98 4.48 -8.97
N PHE A 138 2.14 4.56 -10.00
CA PHE A 138 1.67 5.86 -10.51
C PHE A 138 0.74 6.60 -9.56
N LEU A 139 0.07 5.90 -8.64
CA LEU A 139 -0.88 6.51 -7.71
C LEU A 139 -0.28 6.81 -6.33
N LEU A 140 0.43 5.85 -5.72
CA LEU A 140 0.99 6.04 -4.38
C LEU A 140 2.22 6.93 -4.40
N LEU A 141 3.10 6.81 -5.40
CA LEU A 141 4.36 7.56 -5.43
C LEU A 141 4.13 9.09 -5.46
N PRO A 142 3.26 9.66 -6.32
CA PRO A 142 2.97 11.09 -6.25
C PRO A 142 2.29 11.47 -4.93
N TYR A 143 1.43 10.61 -4.38
CA TYR A 143 0.77 10.89 -3.11
C TYR A 143 1.76 10.99 -1.95
N THR A 144 2.64 9.99 -1.82
CA THR A 144 3.59 9.91 -0.70
C THR A 144 4.66 10.99 -0.79
N THR A 145 5.12 11.31 -2.00
CA THR A 145 6.08 12.39 -2.23
C THR A 145 5.49 13.76 -1.90
N VAL A 146 4.28 14.06 -2.37
CA VAL A 146 3.62 15.35 -2.07
C VAL A 146 3.32 15.49 -0.57
N VAL A 147 2.84 14.42 0.08
CA VAL A 147 2.61 14.44 1.54
C VAL A 147 3.94 14.64 2.30
N ALA A 148 5.02 13.97 1.90
CA ALA A 148 6.32 14.16 2.52
C ALA A 148 6.83 15.60 2.36
N ILE A 149 6.67 16.20 1.18
CA ILE A 149 7.04 17.60 0.91
C ILE A 149 6.20 18.55 1.77
N ALA A 150 4.89 18.31 1.88
CA ALA A 150 3.98 19.15 2.66
C ALA A 150 4.27 19.13 4.17
N THR A 151 4.97 18.11 4.67
CA THR A 151 5.39 18.03 6.08
C THR A 151 6.64 18.83 6.40
N ASN A 152 7.36 19.31 5.37
CA ASN A 152 8.54 20.13 5.53
C ASN A 152 8.13 21.59 5.81
N THR A 153 8.37 22.05 7.04
CA THR A 153 7.98 23.37 7.54
C THR A 153 8.69 24.52 6.85
N SER A 154 9.87 24.29 6.26
CA SER A 154 10.60 25.33 5.52
C SER A 154 9.88 25.74 4.23
N LEU A 155 9.27 24.78 3.53
CA LEU A 155 8.59 24.96 2.25
C LEU A 155 7.15 25.49 2.40
N THR A 156 6.53 25.27 3.56
CA THR A 156 5.15 25.72 3.84
C THR A 156 5.06 27.11 4.45
N SER A 157 6.20 27.77 4.67
CA SER A 157 6.26 29.15 5.16
C SER A 157 5.76 30.18 4.12
N ASP A 158 5.88 29.87 2.83
CA ASP A 158 5.34 30.69 1.75
C ASP A 158 3.86 30.32 1.46
N PRO A 159 2.92 31.27 1.62
CA PRO A 159 1.50 31.02 1.39
C PRO A 159 1.18 30.60 -0.06
N VAL A 160 1.97 31.02 -1.05
CA VAL A 160 1.79 30.64 -2.45
C VAL A 160 2.18 29.18 -2.67
N ILE A 161 3.28 28.73 -2.06
CA ILE A 161 3.73 27.34 -2.12
C ILE A 161 2.72 26.45 -1.37
N GLN A 162 2.23 26.90 -0.21
CA GLN A 162 1.21 26.18 0.54
C GLN A 162 -0.09 26.00 -0.26
N ALA A 163 -0.58 27.03 -0.95
CA ALA A 163 -1.77 26.93 -1.79
C ALA A 163 -1.57 25.94 -2.96
N LYS A 164 -0.41 25.97 -3.62
CA LYS A 164 -0.06 25.01 -4.67
C LYS A 164 -0.02 23.57 -4.14
N LEU A 165 0.61 23.35 -2.99
CA LEU A 165 0.67 22.03 -2.36
C LEU A 165 -0.72 21.50 -1.99
N GLN A 166 -1.59 22.33 -1.42
CA GLN A 166 -2.97 21.93 -1.08
C GLN A 166 -3.77 21.53 -2.32
N PHE A 167 -3.62 22.28 -3.42
CA PHE A 167 -4.25 21.93 -4.70
C PHE A 167 -3.73 20.60 -5.25
N THR A 168 -2.41 20.39 -5.25
CA THR A 168 -1.81 19.14 -5.70
C THR A 168 -2.23 17.96 -4.83
N ILE A 169 -2.25 18.11 -3.50
CA ILE A 169 -2.75 17.07 -2.58
C ILE A 169 -4.19 16.72 -2.93
N THR A 170 -5.05 17.70 -3.16
CA THR A 170 -6.46 17.47 -3.49
C THR A 170 -6.60 16.66 -4.78
N ILE A 171 -5.85 17.03 -5.83
CA ILE A 171 -5.86 16.27 -7.10
C ILE A 171 -5.41 14.82 -6.86
N VAL A 172 -4.27 14.64 -6.19
CA VAL A 172 -3.71 13.29 -6.00
C VAL A 172 -4.61 12.44 -5.12
N VAL A 173 -5.24 13.02 -4.08
CA VAL A 173 -6.23 12.33 -3.24
C VAL A 173 -7.47 11.94 -4.05
N VAL A 174 -7.95 12.79 -4.96
CA VAL A 174 -9.08 12.45 -5.83
C VAL A 174 -8.72 11.28 -6.76
N ILE A 175 -7.56 11.33 -7.43
CA ILE A 175 -7.10 10.24 -8.30
C ILE A 175 -6.93 8.94 -7.48
N TYR A 176 -6.35 9.03 -6.29
CA TYR A 176 -6.21 7.90 -5.37
C TYR A 176 -7.57 7.31 -4.96
N ASN A 177 -8.57 8.15 -4.64
CA ASN A 177 -9.91 7.67 -4.28
C ASN A 177 -10.66 7.06 -5.47
N ILE A 178 -10.46 7.56 -6.69
CA ILE A 178 -11.03 6.94 -7.91
C ILE A 178 -10.57 5.50 -8.05
N TYR A 179 -9.31 5.20 -7.70
CA TYR A 179 -8.79 3.83 -7.71
C TYR A 179 -9.50 2.91 -6.71
N PHE A 180 -9.93 3.42 -5.55
CA PHE A 180 -10.75 2.67 -4.58
C PHE A 180 -12.25 2.66 -4.91
N SER A 181 -12.70 3.49 -5.86
CA SER A 181 -14.13 3.62 -6.21
C SER A 181 -14.67 2.45 -7.05
N VAL A 182 -13.84 1.47 -7.42
CA VAL A 182 -14.30 0.30 -8.17
C VAL A 182 -14.68 -0.82 -7.20
N SER A 183 -15.95 -0.83 -6.78
CA SER A 183 -16.77 -2.03 -6.49
C SER A 183 -18.06 -1.64 -5.74
N ASN A 184 -19.15 -1.44 -6.47
CA ASN A 184 -20.51 -1.78 -6.02
C ASN A 184 -21.37 -2.03 -7.26
N ASN A 185 -21.32 -3.25 -7.79
CA ASN A 185 -22.30 -3.86 -8.68
C ASN A 185 -22.35 -5.36 -8.38
#